data_AF-A0A916LK25-F1
#
_entry.id   AF-A0A916LK25-F1
#
_cell.length_a   1.000
_cell.length_b   1.000
_cell.length_c   1.000
_cell.angle_alpha   90.00
_cell.angle_beta   90.00
_cell.angle_gamma   90.00
#
_symmetry.space_group_name_H-M   'P 1'
#
loop_
_entity.id
_entity.type
_entity.pdbx_description
1 polymer ?
#
loop_
_entity_poly.entity_id
_entity_poly.type
_entity_poly.pdbx_seq_one_letter_code
_entity_poly.pdbx_strand_id
1 'polypeptide(L)'
;MKNKLLNPQKMKYILALTTVFFSISIAGGNSTYEFLRLDISPRASALGGNFIAMIDDPTLLFHNPAGLSTLKNNYATAGFFKHLLDINLGYGAYTTNLKNLGNIGLGFIYINYGSFNQTDR
;
A
#
# COMPACT_ATOMS: atom_id res chain seq x y z
N MET A 1 -8.11 54.43 -16.83
CA MET A 1 -7.01 53.52 -16.42
C MET A 1 -6.99 52.34 -17.39
N LYS A 2 -6.02 52.28 -18.32
CA LYS A 2 -5.93 51.21 -19.32
C LYS A 2 -5.15 50.04 -18.73
N ASN A 3 -5.84 48.96 -18.37
CA ASN A 3 -5.19 47.70 -18.00
C ASN A 3 -4.40 47.18 -19.20
N LYS A 4 -3.08 47.19 -19.09
CA LYS A 4 -2.16 46.71 -20.12
C LYS A 4 -2.21 45.18 -20.09
N LEU A 5 -3.11 44.60 -20.88
CA LEU A 5 -3.25 43.15 -21.02
C LEU A 5 -1.88 42.54 -21.39
N LEU A 6 -1.46 41.50 -20.67
CA LEU A 6 -0.19 40.82 -20.92
C LEU A 6 -0.13 40.26 -22.35
N ASN A 7 1.04 40.35 -22.97
CA ASN A 7 1.29 39.81 -24.32
C ASN A 7 0.99 38.29 -24.37
N PRO A 8 0.25 37.78 -25.38
CA PRO A 8 -0.15 36.37 -25.49
C PRO A 8 1.01 35.38 -25.41
N GLN A 9 2.22 35.74 -25.86
CA GLN A 9 3.39 34.86 -25.73
C GLN A 9 3.85 34.73 -24.28
N LYS A 10 3.84 35.83 -23.52
CA LYS A 10 4.15 35.82 -22.08
C LYS A 10 3.12 35.02 -21.29
N MET A 11 1.84 35.07 -21.69
CA MET A 11 0.77 34.30 -21.07
C MET A 11 0.94 32.78 -21.25
N LYS A 12 1.44 32.33 -22.40
CA LYS A 12 1.77 30.90 -22.63
C LYS A 12 2.89 30.40 -21.72
N TYR A 13 3.95 31.20 -21.55
CA TYR A 13 5.06 30.83 -20.66
C TYR A 13 4.62 30.80 -19.19
N ILE A 14 3.78 31.74 -18.77
CA ILE A 14 3.21 31.74 -17.41
C ILE A 14 2.35 30.48 -17.20
N LEU A 15 1.49 30.14 -18.17
CA LEU A 15 0.64 28.95 -18.08
C LEU A 15 1.47 27.66 -18.01
N ALA A 16 2.50 27.53 -18.85
CA ALA A 16 3.42 26.39 -18.85
C ALA A 16 4.21 26.28 -17.54
N LEU A 17 4.59 27.42 -16.96
CA LEU A 17 5.30 27.44 -15.67
C LEU A 17 4.38 26.99 -14.54
N THR A 18 3.13 27.48 -14.52
CA THR A 18 2.15 27.11 -13.49
C THR A 18 1.75 25.63 -13.55
N THR A 19 1.66 25.02 -14.74
CA THR A 19 1.33 23.59 -14.86
C THR A 19 2.46 22.70 -14.35
N VAL A 20 3.73 23.09 -14.57
CA VAL A 20 4.89 22.37 -14.03
C VAL A 20 4.92 22.45 -12.50
N PHE A 21 4.74 23.64 -11.92
CA PHE A 21 4.68 23.80 -10.46
C PHE A 21 3.51 23.03 -9.82
N PHE A 22 2.34 23.04 -10.46
CA PHE A 22 1.19 22.29 -9.96
C PHE A 22 1.41 20.77 -10.00
N SER A 23 2.12 20.26 -11.01
CA SER A 23 2.43 18.82 -11.14
C SER A 23 3.37 18.33 -10.02
N ILE A 24 4.34 19.15 -9.62
CA ILE A 24 5.27 18.81 -8.52
C ILE A 24 4.54 18.73 -7.19
N SER A 25 3.57 19.61 -6.94
CA SER A 25 2.77 19.62 -5.71
C SER A 25 1.86 18.38 -5.55
N ILE A 26 1.49 17.72 -6.66
CA ILE A 26 0.63 16.52 -6.65
C ILE A 26 1.45 15.24 -6.49
N ALA A 27 2.72 15.25 -6.88
CA ALA A 27 3.57 14.05 -6.89
C ALA A 27 3.93 13.52 -5.49
N GLY A 28 3.73 14.31 -4.44
CA GLY A 28 4.08 13.97 -3.05
C GLY A 28 2.90 13.42 -2.25
N GLY A 29 2.25 12.36 -2.73
CA GLY A 29 1.21 11.67 -1.95
C GLY A 29 1.80 11.03 -0.68
N ASN A 30 1.82 11.79 0.42
CA ASN A 30 2.30 11.29 1.71
C ASN A 30 1.23 10.37 2.32
N SER A 31 1.32 9.07 2.03
CA SER A 31 0.54 8.05 2.72
C SER A 31 1.10 7.88 4.14
N THR A 32 0.30 8.21 5.15
CA THR A 32 0.66 8.00 6.57
C THR A 32 0.88 6.53 6.94
N TYR A 33 0.29 5.61 6.18
CA TYR A 33 0.34 4.16 6.43
C TYR A 33 0.87 3.38 5.21
N GLU A 34 2.03 3.79 4.71
CA GLU A 34 2.68 3.17 3.55
C GLU A 34 2.97 1.68 3.74
N PHE A 35 3.10 1.21 4.98
CA PHE A 35 3.32 -0.21 5.28
C PHE A 35 2.17 -1.11 4.81
N LEU A 36 0.95 -0.59 4.64
CA LEU A 36 -0.18 -1.36 4.10
C LEU A 36 0.02 -1.75 2.62
N ARG A 37 0.96 -1.10 1.94
CA ARG A 37 1.34 -1.41 0.55
C ARG A 37 2.46 -2.46 0.48
N LEU A 38 3.06 -2.84 1.60
CA LEU A 38 4.11 -3.86 1.62
C LEU A 38 3.49 -5.25 1.46
N ASP A 39 4.10 -6.06 0.60
CA ASP A 39 3.73 -7.46 0.47
C ASP A 39 4.15 -8.23 1.73
N ILE A 40 3.17 -8.67 2.50
CA ILE A 40 3.39 -9.45 3.72
C ILE A 40 3.37 -10.96 3.48
N SER A 41 3.03 -11.44 2.29
CA SER A 41 3.04 -12.86 1.97
C SER A 41 4.29 -13.23 1.19
N PRO A 42 5.11 -14.21 1.63
CA PRO A 42 6.28 -14.65 0.86
C PRO A 42 5.90 -15.10 -0.56
N ARG A 43 4.71 -15.69 -0.70
CA ARG A 43 4.16 -16.13 -1.98
C ARG A 43 3.75 -14.95 -2.86
N ALA A 44 3.13 -13.91 -2.28
CA ALA A 44 2.83 -12.67 -2.99
C ALA A 44 4.12 -11.96 -3.46
N SER A 45 5.11 -11.85 -2.58
CA SER A 45 6.41 -11.25 -2.89
C SER A 45 7.14 -12.01 -4.01
N ALA A 46 7.11 -13.35 -4.00
CA ALA A 46 7.71 -14.17 -5.05
C ALA A 46 7.05 -13.98 -6.43
N LEU A 47 5.78 -13.55 -6.46
CA LEU A 47 5.05 -13.20 -7.68
C LEU A 47 5.19 -11.72 -8.07
N GLY A 48 6.08 -10.98 -7.40
CA GLY A 48 6.29 -9.55 -7.63
C GLY A 48 5.09 -8.68 -7.25
N GLY A 49 4.34 -9.09 -6.21
CA GLY A 49 3.15 -8.37 -5.72
C GLY A 49 1.86 -8.67 -6.49
N ASN A 50 1.92 -9.52 -7.53
CA ASN A 50 0.73 -9.91 -8.29
C ASN A 50 -0.03 -11.05 -7.59
N PHE A 51 -0.87 -10.70 -6.63
CA PHE A 51 -1.53 -11.68 -5.75
C PHE A 51 -3.07 -11.59 -5.69
N ILE A 52 -3.68 -10.64 -6.41
CA ILE A 52 -5.11 -10.30 -6.30
C ILE A 52 -6.05 -11.46 -6.68
N ALA A 53 -5.64 -12.31 -7.62
CA ALA A 53 -6.43 -13.44 -8.12
C ALA A 53 -5.90 -14.81 -7.67
N MET A 54 -5.10 -14.84 -6.60
CA MET A 54 -4.59 -16.10 -6.07
C MET A 54 -5.73 -16.95 -5.48
N ILE A 55 -5.49 -18.25 -5.36
CA ILE A 55 -6.40 -19.21 -4.75
C ILE A 55 -5.70 -19.93 -3.59
N ASP A 56 -6.48 -20.48 -2.66
CA ASP A 56 -5.97 -21.33 -1.56
C ASP A 56 -4.89 -20.65 -0.69
N ASP A 57 -5.03 -19.35 -0.43
CA ASP A 57 -4.14 -18.63 0.48
C ASP A 57 -4.89 -17.70 1.47
N PRO A 58 -4.79 -17.91 2.80
CA PRO A 58 -5.38 -17.01 3.78
C PRO A 58 -4.81 -15.57 3.75
N THR A 59 -3.60 -15.35 3.21
CA THR A 59 -3.04 -13.99 3.09
C THR A 59 -3.78 -13.13 2.06
N LEU A 60 -4.65 -13.72 1.22
CA LEU A 60 -5.57 -12.98 0.34
C LEU A 60 -6.44 -11.99 1.10
N LEU A 61 -6.71 -12.22 2.40
CA LEU A 61 -7.43 -11.27 3.25
C LEU A 61 -6.86 -9.84 3.15
N PHE A 62 -5.55 -9.69 2.99
CA PHE A 62 -4.86 -8.40 2.96
C PHE A 62 -4.79 -7.77 1.56
N HIS A 63 -4.99 -8.55 0.50
CA HIS A 63 -4.91 -8.08 -0.90
C HIS A 63 -6.29 -7.99 -1.56
N ASN A 64 -7.11 -9.03 -1.39
CA ASN A 64 -8.45 -9.15 -1.96
C ASN A 64 -9.33 -10.07 -1.07
N PRO A 65 -10.13 -9.50 -0.15
CA PRO A 65 -11.02 -10.27 0.71
C PRO A 65 -12.02 -11.16 -0.03
N ALA A 66 -12.42 -10.81 -1.26
CA ALA A 66 -13.32 -11.66 -2.06
C ALA A 66 -12.66 -12.99 -2.47
N GLY A 67 -11.33 -13.03 -2.55
CA GLY A 67 -10.54 -14.23 -2.79
C GLY A 67 -10.67 -15.28 -1.68
N LEU A 68 -11.12 -14.89 -0.48
CA LEU A 68 -11.41 -15.84 0.59
C LEU A 68 -12.44 -16.88 0.18
N SER A 69 -13.36 -16.57 -0.73
CA SER A 69 -14.35 -17.52 -1.28
C SER A 69 -13.73 -18.78 -1.90
N THR A 70 -12.46 -18.73 -2.30
CA THR A 70 -11.73 -19.86 -2.88
C THR A 70 -11.28 -20.88 -1.82
N LEU A 71 -11.19 -20.47 -0.56
CA LEU A 71 -10.77 -21.31 0.57
C LEU A 71 -11.86 -22.31 0.94
N LYS A 72 -11.51 -23.60 0.94
CA LYS A 72 -12.46 -24.68 1.30
C LYS A 72 -12.39 -25.09 2.77
N ASN A 73 -11.24 -24.86 3.41
CA ASN A 73 -10.95 -25.30 4.76
C ASN A 73 -10.67 -24.10 5.68
N ASN A 74 -10.50 -24.38 6.97
CA ASN A 74 -9.99 -23.39 7.91
C ASN A 74 -8.47 -23.29 7.75
N TYR A 75 -7.97 -22.07 7.62
CA TYR A 75 -6.54 -21.80 7.45
C TYR A 75 -6.07 -20.82 8.51
N ALA A 76 -4.87 -21.04 9.02
CA ALA A 76 -4.14 -20.11 9.87
C ALA A 76 -2.76 -19.89 9.25
N THR A 77 -2.32 -18.64 9.20
CA THR A 77 -1.00 -18.26 8.72
C THR A 77 -0.45 -17.13 9.58
N ALA A 78 0.87 -17.13 9.76
CA ALA A 78 1.58 -16.04 10.40
C ALA A 78 2.97 -15.97 9.79
N GLY A 79 3.57 -14.79 9.82
CA GLY A 79 4.92 -14.60 9.33
C GLY A 79 5.56 -13.35 9.89
N PHE A 80 6.87 -13.27 9.69
CA PHE A 80 7.71 -12.21 10.20
C PHE A 80 8.81 -11.90 9.18
N PHE A 81 9.03 -10.61 8.92
CA PHE A 81 10.06 -10.10 8.03
C PHE A 81 10.95 -9.12 8.77
N LYS A 82 12.25 -9.31 8.62
CA LYS A 82 13.26 -8.36 9.07
C LYS A 82 13.75 -7.57 7.86
N HIS A 83 13.31 -6.32 7.76
CA HIS A 83 13.73 -5.40 6.71
C HIS A 83 15.06 -4.75 7.09
N LEU A 84 15.63 -4.01 6.13
CA LEU A 84 16.85 -3.23 6.35
C LEU A 84 16.60 -2.13 7.41
N LEU A 85 17.66 -1.72 8.11
CA LEU A 85 17.61 -0.69 9.16
C LEU A 85 16.75 -1.07 10.38
N ASP A 86 16.78 -2.34 10.78
CA ASP A 86 16.08 -2.87 11.96
C ASP A 86 14.55 -2.68 11.96
N ILE A 87 13.97 -2.46 10.77
CA ILE A 87 12.52 -2.46 10.60
C ILE A 87 12.01 -3.89 10.69
N ASN A 88 11.06 -4.14 11.60
CA ASN A 88 10.46 -5.46 11.82
C ASN A 88 8.98 -5.43 11.42
N LEU A 89 8.57 -6.35 10.57
CA LEU A 89 7.18 -6.51 10.13
C LEU A 89 6.69 -7.89 10.53
N GLY A 90 5.50 -7.97 11.12
CA GLY A 90 4.84 -9.22 11.47
C GLY A 90 3.40 -9.23 10.97
N TYR A 91 2.87 -10.41 10.67
CA TYR A 91 1.45 -10.56 10.36
C TYR A 91 0.91 -11.89 10.86
N GLY A 92 -0.40 -11.93 11.07
CA GLY A 92 -1.16 -13.14 11.35
C GLY A 92 -2.53 -13.06 10.71
N ALA A 93 -3.01 -14.16 10.15
CA ALA A 93 -4.34 -14.29 9.58
C ALA A 93 -4.95 -15.66 9.86
N TYR A 94 -6.26 -15.66 10.05
CA TYR A 94 -7.07 -16.85 10.24
C TYR A 94 -8.34 -16.72 9.39
N THR A 95 -8.73 -17.80 8.73
CA THR A 95 -9.93 -17.86 7.90
C THR A 95 -10.73 -19.10 8.22
N THR A 96 -12.05 -18.99 8.23
CA THR A 96 -12.95 -20.11 8.48
C THR A 96 -14.19 -20.00 7.59
N ASN A 97 -14.74 -21.14 7.18
CA ASN A 97 -16.03 -21.20 6.50
C ASN A 97 -17.16 -21.27 7.52
N LEU A 98 -18.11 -20.34 7.44
CA LEU A 98 -19.37 -20.39 8.18
C LEU A 98 -20.48 -20.77 7.21
N LYS A 99 -21.16 -21.90 7.46
CA LYS A 99 -22.18 -22.48 6.56
C LYS A 99 -23.21 -21.48 6.00
N ASN A 100 -23.64 -20.49 6.78
CA ASN A 100 -24.67 -19.52 6.39
C ASN A 100 -24.14 -18.15 5.95
N LEU A 101 -22.88 -17.82 6.26
CA LEU A 101 -22.28 -16.49 6.03
C LEU A 101 -21.16 -16.52 4.98
N GLY A 102 -20.71 -17.71 4.58
CA GLY A 102 -19.57 -17.90 3.68
C GLY A 102 -18.23 -17.86 4.42
N ASN A 103 -17.17 -17.52 3.70
CA ASN A 103 -15.81 -17.48 4.25
C ASN A 103 -15.57 -16.15 4.97
N ILE A 104 -15.21 -16.23 6.24
CA ILE A 104 -14.79 -15.08 7.04
C ILE A 104 -13.30 -15.18 7.35
N GLY A 105 -12.65 -14.03 7.48
CA GLY A 105 -11.24 -13.94 7.81
C GLY A 105 -10.98 -12.82 8.81
N LEU A 106 -10.00 -13.05 9.67
CA LEU A 106 -9.47 -12.07 10.60
C LEU A 106 -7.96 -12.05 10.45
N GLY A 107 -7.37 -10.87 10.45
CA GLY A 107 -5.93 -10.73 10.37
C GLY A 107 -5.44 -9.42 10.94
N PHE A 108 -4.15 -9.39 11.27
CA PHE A 108 -3.45 -8.24 11.79
C PHE A 108 -2.08 -8.11 11.13
N ILE A 109 -1.64 -6.87 10.96
CA ILE A 109 -0.31 -6.51 10.48
C ILE A 109 0.32 -5.61 11.54
N TYR A 110 1.57 -5.89 11.88
CA TYR A 110 2.38 -5.14 12.81
C TYR A 110 3.65 -4.67 12.09
N ILE A 111 4.03 -3.42 12.31
CA ILE A 111 5.33 -2.89 11.86
C ILE A 111 5.97 -2.08 12.98
N ASN A 112 7.27 -2.28 13.15
CA ASN A 112 8.14 -1.51 14.01
C ASN A 112 9.26 -0.92 13.14
N TYR A 113 9.33 0.41 13.07
CA TYR A 113 10.32 1.10 12.25
C TYR A 113 11.75 1.09 12.84
N GLY A 114 11.94 0.49 14.01
CA GLY A 114 13.23 0.46 14.69
C GLY A 114 13.62 1.83 15.27
N SER A 115 14.86 1.94 15.72
CA SER A 115 15.44 3.17 16.25
C SER A 115 16.45 3.73 15.25
N PHE A 116 16.13 4.86 14.63
CA PHE A 116 17.09 5.60 13.81
C PHE A 116 17.79 6.63 14.68
N ASN A 117 19.11 6.51 14.82
CA ASN A 117 19.92 7.64 15.29
C ASN A 117 19.91 8.68 14.16
N GLN A 118 19.04 9.67 14.27
CA GLN A 118 19.13 10.85 13.42
C GLN A 118 20.45 11.53 13.76
N THR A 119 21.32 11.69 12.77
CA THR A 119 22.42 12.64 12.90
C THR A 119 21.77 14.02 12.90
N ASP A 120 21.66 14.61 14.10
CA ASP A 120 21.34 16.04 14.24
C ASP A 120 22.28 16.81 13.31
N ARG A 121 21.68 17.55 12.38
CA ARG A 121 22.39 18.49 11.51
C ARG A 121 22.36 19.88 12.10
#